data_AF-A0A0F0GW48-F1
#
_entry.id   AF-A0A0F0GW48-F1
#
_cell.length_a   1.000
_cell.length_b   1.000
_cell.length_c   1.000
_cell.angle_alpha   90.00
_cell.angle_beta   90.00
_cell.angle_gamma   90.00
#
_symmetry.space_group_name_H-M   'P 1'
#
loop_
_entity.id
_entity.type
_entity.pdbx_description
1 polymer ?
#
loop_
_entity_poly.entity_id
_entity_poly.type
_entity_poly.pdbx_seq_one_letter_code
_entity_poly.pdbx_strand_id
1 'polypeptide(L)'
;MRDFTQPARATGPGVVADGPTGTATILVIDPAGEAPHDEVPATWRPLADTVRVVWLRVPAAPSWKSTVDKVLTMHRDDTSTMLDVVTSGPLAADVIDLVREHSDLVRSVLLVDPEVDVDFPLARVVVRSHQAPDNRIPAPLPLGHPDVVASVVEALGDLTT
;
A
#
# COMPACT_ATOMS: atom_id res chain seq x y z
N MET A 1 33.11 12.95 -5.92
CA MET A 1 32.46 12.93 -4.60
C MET A 1 30.97 12.75 -4.89
N ARG A 2 30.35 11.62 -4.52
CA ARG A 2 28.91 11.44 -4.72
C ARG A 2 28.18 12.31 -3.70
N ASP A 3 27.24 13.15 -4.15
CA ASP A 3 26.31 13.86 -3.29
C ASP A 3 25.43 12.83 -2.56
N PHE A 4 25.60 12.72 -1.24
CA PHE A 4 24.81 11.84 -0.37
C PHE A 4 23.44 12.46 0.02
N THR A 5 23.06 13.56 -0.61
CA THR A 5 21.90 14.39 -0.28
C THR A 5 20.64 14.07 -1.06
N GLN A 6 20.69 13.18 -2.06
CA GLN A 6 19.46 12.61 -2.63
C GLN A 6 18.98 11.50 -1.71
N PRO A 7 17.78 11.60 -1.10
CA PRO A 7 17.27 10.51 -0.30
C PRO A 7 17.12 9.30 -1.22
N ALA A 8 17.85 8.22 -0.94
CA ALA A 8 17.91 7.01 -1.76
C ALA A 8 16.52 6.39 -2.06
N ARG A 9 15.49 6.80 -1.30
CA ARG A 9 14.10 6.36 -1.42
C ARG A 9 13.30 7.10 -2.50
N ALA A 10 13.75 8.29 -2.92
CA ALA A 10 13.16 9.06 -4.02
C ALA A 10 13.78 8.71 -5.38
N THR A 11 14.75 7.79 -5.42
CA THR A 11 15.42 7.34 -6.64
C THR A 11 14.84 6.00 -7.13
N GLY A 12 14.90 5.78 -8.43
CA GLY A 12 14.30 4.62 -9.12
C GLY A 12 12.83 4.84 -9.50
N PRO A 13 12.13 3.78 -9.97
CA PRO A 13 10.76 3.88 -10.48
C PRO A 13 9.73 4.08 -9.36
N GLY A 14 8.87 5.09 -9.52
CA GLY A 14 7.84 5.42 -8.52
C GLY A 14 6.73 4.37 -8.38
N VAL A 15 6.58 3.46 -9.35
CA VAL A 15 5.63 2.35 -9.32
C VAL A 15 6.33 1.08 -9.80
N VAL A 16 6.19 0.00 -9.05
CA VAL A 16 6.63 -1.35 -9.44
C VAL A 16 5.45 -2.30 -9.32
N ALA A 17 5.39 -3.35 -10.14
CA ALA A 17 4.30 -4.31 -10.09
C ALA A 17 4.81 -5.74 -10.28
N ASP A 18 4.22 -6.67 -9.54
CA ASP A 18 4.54 -8.09 -9.58
C ASP A 18 3.25 -8.93 -9.53
N GLY A 19 3.32 -10.17 -10.02
CA GLY A 19 2.19 -11.11 -10.04
C GLY A 19 1.33 -11.09 -11.30
N PRO A 20 0.40 -12.06 -11.42
CA PRO A 20 -0.36 -12.33 -12.65
C PRO A 20 -1.38 -11.22 -12.98
N THR A 21 -1.42 -10.80 -14.24
CA THR A 21 -2.44 -9.88 -14.74
C THR A 21 -3.82 -10.54 -14.81
N GLY A 22 -4.89 -9.79 -14.57
CA GLY A 22 -6.28 -10.31 -14.60
C GLY A 22 -6.67 -11.08 -13.33
N THR A 23 -5.88 -10.96 -12.27
CA THR A 23 -6.22 -11.42 -10.92
C THR A 23 -6.59 -10.24 -10.03
N ALA A 24 -7.10 -10.52 -8.82
CA ALA A 24 -7.30 -9.51 -7.80
C ALA A 24 -6.04 -8.65 -7.64
N THR A 25 -6.23 -7.33 -7.54
CA THR A 25 -5.11 -6.38 -7.48
C THR A 25 -5.07 -5.72 -6.11
N ILE A 26 -3.88 -5.75 -5.50
CA ILE A 26 -3.55 -5.02 -4.29
C ILE A 26 -2.72 -3.80 -4.68
N LEU A 27 -3.24 -2.62 -4.41
CA LEU A 27 -2.52 -1.35 -4.57
C LEU A 27 -1.89 -0.95 -3.23
N VAL A 28 -0.57 -1.05 -3.13
CA VAL A 28 0.19 -0.57 -1.98
C VAL A 28 0.65 0.86 -2.24
N ILE A 29 0.22 1.80 -1.40
CA ILE A 29 0.66 3.19 -1.41
C ILE A 29 1.63 3.35 -0.24
N ASP A 30 2.92 3.38 -0.55
CA ASP A 30 4.01 3.33 0.41
C ASP A 30 4.57 4.74 0.71
N PRO A 31 4.29 5.32 1.89
CA PRO A 31 4.82 6.62 2.30
C PRO A 31 6.33 6.60 2.52
N ALA A 32 6.86 5.46 2.94
CA ALA A 32 8.26 5.31 3.31
C ALA A 32 9.16 5.07 2.09
N GLY A 33 8.59 4.66 0.94
CA GLY A 33 9.34 4.38 -0.28
C GLY A 33 10.32 3.21 -0.13
N GLU A 34 9.91 2.17 0.60
CA GLU A 34 10.50 0.83 0.55
C GLU A 34 10.48 0.32 -0.89
N ALA A 35 11.35 -0.64 -1.23
CA ALA A 35 11.65 -1.08 -2.61
C ALA A 35 12.42 -0.08 -3.51
N PRO A 36 13.64 0.36 -3.13
CA PRO A 36 14.48 1.20 -4.01
C PRO A 36 14.99 0.52 -5.29
N HIS A 37 14.82 -0.80 -5.44
CA HIS A 37 15.51 -1.62 -6.43
C HIS A 37 14.62 -2.15 -7.58
N ASP A 38 13.50 -1.47 -7.88
CA ASP A 38 12.60 -1.85 -9.00
C ASP A 38 11.89 -3.21 -8.83
N GLU A 39 11.78 -3.70 -7.59
CA GLU A 39 11.11 -4.95 -7.28
C GLU A 39 10.22 -4.78 -6.04
N VAL A 40 9.07 -5.45 -6.01
CA VAL A 40 8.22 -5.53 -4.82
C VAL A 40 9.04 -6.16 -3.66
N PRO A 41 8.89 -5.69 -2.40
CA PRO A 41 9.66 -6.24 -1.28
C PRO A 41 9.54 -7.76 -1.17
N ALA A 42 10.65 -8.42 -0.83
CA ALA A 42 10.74 -9.89 -0.84
C ALA A 42 9.68 -10.58 0.03
N THR A 43 9.24 -9.94 1.11
CA THR A 43 8.19 -10.42 2.01
C THR A 43 6.82 -10.53 1.35
N TRP A 44 6.56 -9.76 0.29
CA TRP A 44 5.31 -9.76 -0.46
C TRP A 44 5.30 -10.74 -1.64
N ARG A 45 6.46 -11.26 -2.06
CA ARG A 45 6.56 -12.16 -3.22
C ARG A 45 5.67 -13.40 -3.11
N PRO A 46 5.54 -14.09 -1.94
CA PRO A 46 4.62 -15.22 -1.82
C PRO A 46 3.15 -14.84 -2.08
N LEU A 47 2.75 -13.61 -1.77
CA LEU A 47 1.41 -13.12 -2.08
C LEU A 47 1.29 -12.80 -3.58
N ALA A 48 2.32 -12.16 -4.16
CA ALA A 48 2.39 -11.83 -5.59
C ALA A 48 2.33 -13.07 -6.51
N ASP A 49 2.65 -14.28 -6.02
CA ASP A 49 2.46 -15.52 -6.78
C ASP A 49 0.99 -15.81 -7.12
N THR A 50 0.04 -15.21 -6.38
CA THR A 50 -1.40 -15.48 -6.50
C THR A 50 -2.24 -14.28 -6.89
N VAL A 51 -1.78 -13.07 -6.58
CA VAL A 51 -2.48 -11.81 -6.85
C VAL A 51 -1.54 -10.80 -7.48
N ARG A 52 -2.10 -9.81 -8.17
CA ARG A 52 -1.33 -8.68 -8.68
C ARG A 52 -1.02 -7.72 -7.54
N VAL A 53 0.25 -7.42 -7.30
CA VAL A 53 0.68 -6.37 -6.36
C VAL A 53 1.21 -5.18 -7.16
N VAL A 54 0.63 -4.00 -6.94
CA VAL A 54 1.10 -2.72 -7.50
C VAL A 54 1.61 -1.88 -6.35
N TRP A 55 2.92 -1.63 -6.32
CA TRP A 55 3.59 -0.90 -5.25
C TRP A 55 3.98 0.49 -5.70
N LEU A 56 3.30 1.50 -5.17
CA LEU A 56 3.57 2.90 -5.41
C LEU A 56 4.43 3.47 -4.29
N ARG A 57 5.61 3.99 -4.62
CA ARG A 57 6.53 4.63 -3.69
C ARG A 57 6.34 6.14 -3.71
N VAL A 58 5.67 6.69 -2.71
CA VAL A 58 5.31 8.12 -2.68
C VAL A 58 6.52 9.05 -2.78
N PRO A 59 7.66 8.80 -2.09
CA PRO A 59 8.86 9.63 -2.25
C PRO A 59 9.42 9.67 -3.67
N ALA A 60 9.21 8.62 -4.48
CA ALA A 60 9.63 8.55 -5.88
C ALA A 60 8.50 8.89 -6.87
N ALA A 61 7.29 9.18 -6.37
CA ALA A 61 6.10 9.53 -7.14
C ALA A 61 5.43 10.77 -6.53
N PRO A 62 6.00 11.98 -6.69
CA PRO A 62 5.46 13.19 -6.06
C PRO A 62 4.03 13.55 -6.51
N SER A 63 3.59 13.06 -7.68
CA SER A 63 2.22 13.16 -8.18
C SER A 63 1.40 11.88 -7.93
N TRP A 64 1.65 11.18 -6.82
CA TRP A 64 1.04 9.88 -6.53
C TRP A 64 -0.49 9.91 -6.56
N LYS A 65 -1.14 10.96 -6.04
CA LYS A 65 -2.61 11.08 -6.06
C LYS A 65 -3.16 10.98 -7.49
N SER A 66 -2.58 11.72 -8.43
CA SER A 66 -2.96 11.64 -9.86
C SER A 66 -2.58 10.29 -10.49
N THR A 67 -1.55 9.62 -9.98
CA THR A 67 -1.16 8.28 -10.45
C THR A 67 -2.20 7.24 -10.03
N VAL A 68 -2.62 7.28 -8.76
CA VAL A 68 -3.64 6.40 -8.20
C VAL A 68 -4.99 6.67 -8.85
N ASP A 69 -5.40 7.93 -9.00
CA ASP A 69 -6.62 8.32 -9.74
C ASP A 69 -6.66 7.74 -11.17
N LYS A 70 -5.54 7.80 -11.89
CA LYS A 70 -5.42 7.18 -13.23
C LYS A 70 -5.56 5.66 -13.17
N VAL A 71 -4.89 5.00 -12.22
CA VAL A 71 -4.99 3.54 -12.04
C VAL A 71 -6.43 3.15 -11.75
N LEU A 72 -7.07 3.79 -10.77
CA LEU A 72 -8.47 3.56 -10.42
C LEU A 72 -9.38 3.77 -11.65
N THR A 73 -9.24 4.90 -12.34
CA THR A 73 -10.05 5.21 -13.53
C THR A 73 -9.86 4.19 -14.67
N MET A 74 -8.64 3.68 -14.89
CA MET A 74 -8.38 2.65 -15.90
C MET A 74 -9.07 1.33 -15.60
N HIS A 75 -9.29 1.00 -14.33
CA HIS A 75 -9.98 -0.22 -13.91
C HIS A 75 -11.51 -0.10 -13.90
N ARG A 76 -12.07 1.08 -14.19
CA ARG A 76 -13.53 1.30 -14.16
C ARG A 76 -14.31 0.42 -15.14
N ASP A 77 -13.73 0.12 -16.30
CA ASP A 77 -14.35 -0.74 -17.30
C ASP A 77 -14.11 -2.25 -17.04
N ASP A 78 -13.21 -2.57 -16.11
CA ASP A 78 -12.95 -3.93 -15.65
C ASP A 78 -13.83 -4.25 -14.44
N THR A 79 -15.11 -4.50 -14.73
CA THR A 79 -16.15 -4.78 -13.73
C THR A 79 -15.89 -6.05 -12.89
N SER A 80 -14.83 -6.80 -13.19
CA SER A 80 -14.50 -8.04 -12.49
C SER A 80 -13.55 -7.86 -11.29
N THR A 81 -12.88 -6.71 -11.16
CA THR A 81 -11.78 -6.57 -10.19
C THR A 81 -11.90 -5.29 -9.37
N MET A 82 -12.52 -5.40 -8.18
CA MET A 82 -12.34 -4.38 -7.14
C MET A 82 -10.93 -4.48 -6.55
N LEU A 83 -10.37 -3.32 -6.18
CA LEU A 83 -9.01 -3.19 -5.65
C LEU A 83 -9.02 -3.24 -4.11
N ASP A 84 -7.98 -3.85 -3.53
CA ASP A 84 -7.65 -3.64 -2.12
C ASP A 84 -6.49 -2.65 -2.03
N VAL A 85 -6.64 -1.61 -1.20
CA VAL A 85 -5.63 -0.57 -1.03
C VAL A 85 -4.92 -0.77 0.30
N VAL A 86 -3.59 -0.69 0.33
CA VAL A 86 -2.79 -0.78 1.56
C VAL A 86 -1.97 0.50 1.72
N THR A 87 -1.99 1.09 2.91
CA THR A 87 -1.16 2.27 3.25
C THR A 87 -0.81 2.29 4.73
N SER A 88 0.11 3.18 5.13
CA SER A 88 0.51 3.34 6.52
C SER A 88 0.53 4.78 7.01
N GLY A 89 0.48 4.92 8.34
CA GLY A 89 0.80 6.12 9.10
C GLY A 89 0.33 7.44 8.49
N PRO A 90 1.26 8.25 7.95
CA PRO A 90 1.02 9.65 7.61
C PRO A 90 0.09 9.84 6.41
N LEU A 91 -0.11 8.82 5.56
CA LEU A 91 -0.96 8.94 4.37
C LEU A 91 -2.35 8.34 4.53
N ALA A 92 -2.69 7.80 5.71
CA ALA A 92 -3.99 7.18 5.94
C ALA A 92 -5.16 8.12 5.58
N ALA A 93 -5.15 9.36 6.07
CA ALA A 93 -6.20 10.34 5.76
C ALA A 93 -6.29 10.65 4.24
N ASP A 94 -5.15 10.97 3.63
CA ASP A 94 -5.08 11.33 2.20
C ASP A 94 -5.54 10.20 1.27
N VAL A 95 -5.21 8.95 1.61
CA VAL A 95 -5.65 7.78 0.85
C VAL A 95 -7.15 7.56 1.00
N ILE A 96 -7.71 7.79 2.19
CA ILE A 96 -9.15 7.66 2.42
C ILE A 96 -9.92 8.71 1.64
N ASP A 97 -9.48 9.97 1.65
CA ASP A 97 -10.11 11.04 0.88
C ASP A 97 -10.11 10.71 -0.61
N LEU A 98 -8.99 10.22 -1.14
CA LEU A 98 -8.88 9.77 -2.53
C LEU A 98 -9.81 8.59 -2.83
N VAL A 99 -9.78 7.53 -2.01
CA VAL A 99 -10.61 6.33 -2.22
C VAL A 99 -12.09 6.64 -2.13
N ARG A 100 -12.50 7.62 -1.32
CA ARG A 100 -13.90 8.03 -1.19
C ARG A 100 -14.49 8.49 -2.54
N GLU A 101 -13.67 9.08 -3.42
CA GLU A 101 -14.05 9.49 -4.78
C GLU A 101 -14.17 8.29 -5.77
N HIS A 102 -13.64 7.12 -5.40
CA HIS A 102 -13.60 5.90 -6.21
C HIS A 102 -14.12 4.65 -5.47
N SER A 103 -15.04 4.85 -4.52
CA SER A 103 -15.53 3.77 -3.64
C SER A 103 -16.23 2.62 -4.38
N ASP A 104 -16.67 2.83 -5.61
CA ASP A 104 -17.22 1.81 -6.50
C ASP A 104 -16.18 0.82 -7.03
N LEU A 105 -14.89 1.17 -6.96
CA LEU A 105 -13.77 0.38 -7.49
C LEU A 105 -12.89 -0.23 -6.40
N VAL A 106 -13.14 0.12 -5.13
CA VAL A 106 -12.33 -0.32 -3.99
C VAL A 106 -13.14 -1.25 -3.12
N ARG A 107 -12.60 -2.44 -2.87
CA ARG A 107 -13.19 -3.42 -1.95
C ARG A 107 -12.83 -3.10 -0.50
N SER A 108 -11.56 -2.77 -0.25
CA SER A 108 -11.07 -2.49 1.10
C SER A 108 -9.90 -1.52 1.11
N VAL A 109 -9.71 -0.85 2.25
CA VAL A 109 -8.52 -0.04 2.57
C VAL A 109 -7.92 -0.57 3.87
N LEU A 110 -6.76 -1.21 3.77
CA LEU A 110 -6.04 -1.80 4.89
C LEU A 110 -5.01 -0.80 5.42
N LEU A 111 -5.18 -0.40 6.68
CA LEU A 111 -4.38 0.64 7.32
C LEU A 111 -3.39 0.02 8.31
N VAL A 112 -2.11 0.39 8.16
CA VAL A 112 -1.02 0.02 9.08
C VAL A 112 -0.66 1.25 9.89
N ASP A 113 -0.84 1.18 11.21
CA ASP A 113 -0.48 2.25 12.15
C ASP A 113 -0.96 3.65 11.72
N PRO A 114 -2.24 3.83 11.34
CA PRO A 114 -2.71 5.14 10.89
C PRO A 114 -2.53 6.18 12.00
N GLU A 115 -2.01 7.37 11.64
CA GLU A 115 -1.78 8.47 12.58
C GLU A 115 -3.08 9.20 12.99
N VAL A 116 -4.16 8.92 12.26
CA VAL A 116 -5.49 9.46 12.50
C VAL A 116 -6.48 8.31 12.73
N ASP A 117 -7.52 8.58 13.51
CA ASP A 117 -8.67 7.70 13.53
C ASP A 117 -9.47 7.90 12.24
N VAL A 118 -9.77 6.78 11.57
CA VAL A 118 -10.46 6.77 10.28
C VAL A 118 -11.84 6.19 10.47
N ASP A 119 -12.86 6.98 10.14
CA ASP A 119 -14.25 6.54 10.02
C ASP A 119 -14.63 6.43 8.54
N PHE A 120 -14.33 5.27 7.95
CA PHE A 120 -14.65 4.97 6.56
C PHE A 120 -15.08 3.51 6.43
N PRO A 121 -16.25 3.21 5.81
CA PRO A 121 -16.81 1.85 5.81
C PRO A 121 -15.93 0.76 5.20
N LEU A 122 -15.08 1.12 4.22
CA LEU A 122 -14.17 0.17 3.57
C LEU A 122 -12.81 0.09 4.28
N ALA A 123 -12.57 0.93 5.28
CA ALA A 123 -11.29 0.96 6.00
C ALA A 123 -11.25 -0.08 7.12
N ARG A 124 -10.14 -0.81 7.20
CA ARG A 124 -9.81 -1.72 8.29
C ARG A 124 -8.40 -1.44 8.75
N VAL A 125 -8.22 -1.19 10.05
CA VAL A 125 -6.89 -1.13 10.65
C VAL A 125 -6.41 -2.56 10.88
N VAL A 126 -5.37 -2.97 10.16
CA VAL A 126 -4.83 -4.35 10.22
C VAL A 126 -3.66 -4.46 11.18
N VAL A 127 -2.96 -3.35 11.45
CA VAL A 127 -1.85 -3.29 12.40
C VAL A 127 -1.98 -2.00 13.22
N ARG A 128 -1.85 -2.14 14.54
CA ARG A 128 -1.61 -1.04 15.50
C ARG A 128 -0.43 -1.42 16.39
N SER A 129 0.77 -1.03 15.98
CA SER A 129 2.00 -1.16 16.74
C SER A 129 1.97 -0.18 17.91
N HIS A 130 2.28 -0.71 19.10
CA HIS A 130 2.36 0.09 20.30
C HIS A 130 3.79 0.59 20.45
N GLN A 131 3.96 1.86 20.81
CA GLN A 131 5.27 2.36 21.24
C GLN A 131 5.57 1.84 22.65
N ALA A 132 6.11 0.63 22.74
CA ALA A 132 6.75 0.15 23.96
C ALA A 132 8.21 0.63 23.98
N PRO A 133 8.80 0.91 25.17
CA PRO A 133 10.21 1.32 25.29
C PRO A 133 11.20 0.34 24.65
N ASP A 134 10.83 -0.94 24.59
CA ASP A 134 11.64 -2.02 24.00
C ASP A 134 11.36 -2.27 22.52
N ASN A 135 10.42 -1.53 21.91
CA ASN A 135 10.11 -1.70 20.50
C ASN A 135 11.23 -1.07 19.65
N ARG A 136 11.93 -1.93 18.90
CA ARG A 136 13.11 -1.52 18.09
C ARG A 136 12.72 -0.79 16.81
N ILE A 137 11.46 -0.92 16.38
CA ILE A 137 10.96 -0.30 15.15
C ILE A 137 9.85 0.68 15.56
N PRO A 138 10.03 1.99 15.34
CA PRO A 138 8.99 2.97 15.62
C PRO A 138 7.81 2.77 14.66
N ALA A 139 6.60 3.08 15.14
CA ALA A 139 5.43 3.23 14.28
C ALA A 139 5.64 4.37 13.26
N PRO A 140 5.11 4.25 12.02
CA PRO A 140 4.44 3.07 11.49
C PRO A 140 5.43 1.94 11.16
N LEU A 141 4.99 0.68 11.34
CA LEU A 141 5.77 -0.46 10.87
C LEU A 141 5.99 -0.37 9.35
N PRO A 142 7.20 -0.71 8.87
CA PRO A 142 7.50 -0.81 7.45
C PRO A 142 6.47 -1.69 6.72
N LEU A 143 6.01 -1.29 5.53
CA LEU A 143 5.02 -2.08 4.78
C LEU A 143 5.58 -3.43 4.31
N GLY A 144 6.91 -3.54 4.17
CA GLY A 144 7.61 -4.79 3.94
C GLY A 144 7.87 -5.62 5.20
N HIS A 145 7.44 -5.18 6.39
CA HIS A 145 7.63 -5.94 7.63
C HIS A 145 6.81 -7.25 7.61
N PRO A 146 7.36 -8.40 8.04
CA PRO A 146 6.64 -9.68 8.00
C PRO A 146 5.27 -9.67 8.69
N ASP A 147 5.18 -9.04 9.87
CA ASP A 147 3.91 -8.92 10.59
C ASP A 147 2.86 -8.10 9.82
N VAL A 148 3.29 -7.07 9.09
CA VAL A 148 2.37 -6.28 8.25
C VAL A 148 1.84 -7.14 7.11
N VAL A 149 2.70 -7.90 6.43
CA VAL A 149 2.27 -8.80 5.36
C VAL A 149 1.32 -9.88 5.87
N ALA A 150 1.63 -10.48 7.03
CA ALA A 150 0.77 -11.49 7.64
C ALA A 150 -0.64 -10.94 7.95
N SER A 151 -0.72 -9.75 8.56
CA SER A 151 -2.01 -9.12 8.87
C SER A 151 -2.79 -8.68 7.62
N VAL A 152 -2.10 -8.26 6.56
CA VAL A 152 -2.73 -7.98 5.25
C VAL A 152 -3.33 -9.26 4.67
N VAL A 153 -2.58 -10.36 4.63
CA VAL A 153 -3.04 -11.66 4.10
C VAL A 153 -4.27 -12.15 4.87
N GLU A 154 -4.23 -12.09 6.21
CA GLU A 154 -5.36 -12.46 7.06
C GLU A 154 -6.60 -11.62 6.72
N ALA A 155 -6.44 -10.29 6.67
CA ALA A 155 -7.55 -9.38 6.37
C ALA A 155 -8.16 -9.60 4.98
N LEU A 156 -7.34 -9.94 3.98
CA LEU A 156 -7.83 -10.26 2.63
C LEU A 156 -8.58 -11.60 2.60
N GLY A 157 -8.13 -12.59 3.37
CA GLY A 157 -8.82 -13.88 3.51
C GLY A 157 -10.22 -13.71 4.09
N ASP A 158 -10.39 -12.88 5.11
CA ASP A 158 -11.69 -12.60 5.73
C ASP A 158 -12.71 -12.02 4.72
N LEU A 159 -12.26 -11.28 3.70
CA LEU A 159 -13.11 -10.64 2.69
C LEU A 159 -13.62 -11.59 1.60
N THR A 160 -13.10 -12.81 1.55
CA THR A 160 -13.48 -13.82 0.55
C THR A 160 -14.53 -14.83 1.04
N THR A 161 -15.02 -14.66 2.27
CA THR A 161 -16.02 -15.54 2.94
C THR A 161 -17.40 -14.88 2.98
#